data_AF-X0TBE6-F1
#
_entry.id   AF-X0TBE6-F1
#
_cell.length_a   1.000
_cell.length_b   1.000
_cell.length_c   1.000
_cell.angle_alpha   90.00
_cell.angle_beta   90.00
_cell.angle_gamma   90.00
#
_symmetry.space_group_name_H-M   'P 1'
#
loop_
_entity.id
_entity.type
_entity.pdbx_description
1 polymer ?
#
loop_
_entity_poly.entity_id
_entity_poly.type
_entity_poly.pdbx_seq_one_letter_code
_entity_poly.pdbx_strand_id
1 'polypeptide(L)'
;DKGYDTPDNFRLLKERKQRAAIMVKRRRGACRGHMKARYPNQKEYQIYYRLKKFRSFIEKIFATAKQWYGLTRARYWGLEKMKIQATMTMMAINLKRIVTLDNCLQT
;
A
#
# COMPACT_ATOMS: atom_id res chain seq x y z
N ASP A 1 1.99 4.10 3.34
CA ASP A 1 1.46 4.23 4.71
C ASP A 1 0.08 3.58 4.78
N LYS A 2 -0.31 3.03 5.93
CA LYS A 2 -1.67 2.48 6.11
C LYS A 2 -2.61 3.67 6.30
N GLY A 3 -3.21 4.16 5.21
CA GLY A 3 -4.26 5.18 5.31
C GLY A 3 -5.36 4.68 6.25
N TYR A 4 -5.54 5.36 7.38
CA TYR A 4 -6.61 5.09 8.32
C TYR A 4 -7.97 5.37 7.67
N ASP A 5 -9.02 4.70 8.14
CA ASP A 5 -10.41 4.95 7.77
C ASP A 5 -10.91 6.27 8.38
N THR A 6 -10.42 7.38 7.84
CA THR A 6 -10.73 8.75 8.26
C THR A 6 -11.28 9.55 7.07
N PRO A 7 -12.28 10.43 7.27
CA PRO A 7 -12.84 11.24 6.18
C PRO A 7 -11.80 12.05 5.41
N ASP A 8 -10.78 12.57 6.09
CA ASP A 8 -9.74 13.39 5.47
C ASP A 8 -8.88 12.61 4.47
N ASN A 9 -8.61 11.33 4.76
CA ASN A 9 -7.92 10.46 3.79
C ASN A 9 -8.75 10.23 2.53
N PHE A 10 -10.07 10.10 2.65
CA PHE A 10 -10.94 9.99 1.47
C PHE A 10 -10.97 11.29 0.66
N ARG A 11 -10.98 12.45 1.33
CA ARG A 11 -10.89 13.77 0.67
C ARG A 11 -9.57 13.90 -0.09
N LEU A 12 -8.45 13.60 0.57
CA LEU A 12 -7.11 13.66 -0.03
C LEU A 12 -6.98 12.73 -1.25
N LEU A 13 -7.51 11.52 -1.18
CA LEU A 13 -7.48 10.59 -2.32
C LEU A 13 -8.32 11.11 -3.49
N LYS A 14 -9.47 11.73 -3.20
CA LYS A 14 -10.32 12.36 -4.22
C LYS A 14 -9.61 13.54 -4.90
N GLU A 15 -8.98 14.41 -4.11
CA GLU A 15 -8.17 15.54 -4.61
C GLU A 15 -7.02 15.05 -5.50
N ARG A 16 -6.33 13.98 -5.08
CA ARG A 16 -5.24 13.35 -5.84
C ARG A 16 -5.71 12.50 -7.02
N LYS A 17 -7.03 12.42 -7.28
CA LYS A 17 -7.63 11.56 -8.32
C LYS A 17 -7.22 10.08 -8.19
N GLN A 18 -6.97 9.62 -6.97
CA GLN A 18 -6.58 8.25 -6.66
C GLN A 18 -7.78 7.41 -6.23
N ARG A 19 -7.81 6.14 -6.66
CA ARG A 19 -8.87 5.21 -6.23
C ARG A 19 -8.64 4.80 -4.78
N ALA A 20 -9.67 4.98 -3.95
CA ALA A 20 -9.62 4.58 -2.55
C ALA A 20 -9.79 3.07 -2.37
N ALA A 21 -8.85 2.45 -1.65
CA ALA A 21 -8.93 1.08 -1.14
C ALA A 21 -8.58 1.05 0.35
N ILE A 22 -9.09 2.06 1.08
CA ILE A 22 -8.88 2.19 2.53
C ILE A 22 -9.65 1.08 3.23
N MET A 23 -8.96 0.34 4.11
CA MET A 23 -9.54 -0.74 4.89
C MET A 23 -10.52 -0.15 5.92
N VAL A 24 -11.80 -0.48 5.75
CA VAL A 24 -12.86 0.01 6.64
C VAL A 24 -12.67 -0.59 8.03
N LYS A 25 -12.58 0.26 9.05
CA LYS A 25 -12.45 -0.18 10.44
C LYS A 25 -13.83 -0.59 10.95
N ARG A 26 -13.95 -1.82 11.46
CA ARG A 26 -15.17 -2.24 12.14
C ARG A 26 -15.33 -1.41 13.42
N ARG A 27 -16.42 -0.65 13.54
CA ARG A 27 -16.78 0.05 14.79
C ARG A 27 -17.47 -0.94 15.74
N ARG A 28 -17.16 -0.87 17.05
CA ARG A 28 -17.87 -1.63 18.08
C ARG A 28 -19.36 -1.23 18.06
N GLY A 29 -20.25 -2.20 18.23
CA GLY A 29 -21.71 -1.98 18.37
C GLY A 29 -22.48 -1.73 17.07
N ALA A 30 -21.84 -1.69 15.91
CA ALA A 30 -22.54 -1.31 14.69
C ALA A 30 -22.60 -2.43 13.66
N CYS A 31 -23.84 -2.77 13.28
CA CYS A 31 -24.19 -3.78 12.27
C CYS A 31 -23.60 -3.46 10.90
N ARG A 32 -23.65 -4.43 9.97
CA ARG A 32 -22.95 -4.57 8.67
C ARG A 32 -23.01 -3.39 7.64
N GLY A 33 -23.31 -2.15 8.05
CA GLY A 33 -23.50 -0.97 7.18
C GLY A 33 -22.27 -0.08 6.91
N HIS A 34 -21.17 -0.20 7.68
CA HIS A 34 -20.00 0.69 7.57
C HIS A 34 -19.37 0.73 6.18
N MET A 35 -19.38 -0.41 5.51
CA MET A 35 -18.75 -0.55 4.21
C MET A 35 -19.59 0.06 3.09
N LYS A 36 -20.92 -0.11 3.14
CA LYS A 36 -21.85 0.57 2.22
C LYS A 36 -21.85 2.09 2.45
N ALA A 37 -21.59 2.56 3.67
CA ALA A 37 -21.44 4.00 3.93
C ALA A 37 -20.18 4.61 3.28
N ARG A 38 -19.09 3.83 3.14
CA ARG A 38 -17.83 4.30 2.54
C ARG A 38 -17.75 4.06 1.03
N TYR A 39 -18.30 2.94 0.57
CA TYR A 39 -18.35 2.51 -0.83
C TYR A 39 -19.81 2.16 -1.16
N PRO A 40 -20.68 3.16 -1.37
CA PRO A 40 -22.13 2.94 -1.56
C PRO A 40 -22.46 2.27 -2.88
N ASN A 41 -21.67 2.53 -3.92
CA ASN A 41 -21.90 2.01 -5.25
C ASN A 41 -21.40 0.57 -5.39
N GLN A 42 -22.17 -0.31 -6.02
CA GLN A 42 -21.77 -1.70 -6.27
C GLN A 42 -20.47 -1.78 -7.08
N LYS A 43 -20.26 -0.87 -8.04
CA LYS A 43 -19.01 -0.77 -8.81
C LYS A 43 -17.81 -0.43 -7.92
N GLU A 44 -17.95 0.52 -6.99
CA GLU A 44 -16.90 0.91 -6.05
C GLU A 44 -16.58 -0.21 -5.06
N TYR A 45 -17.60 -0.91 -4.58
CA TYR A 45 -17.46 -2.09 -3.76
C TYR A 45 -16.61 -3.15 -4.47
N GLN A 46 -16.90 -3.48 -5.73
CA GLN A 46 -16.12 -4.45 -6.51
C GLN A 46 -14.67 -3.99 -6.72
N ILE A 47 -14.45 -2.70 -7.01
CA ILE A 47 -13.11 -2.12 -7.14
C ILE A 47 -12.34 -2.25 -5.82
N TYR A 48 -12.98 -1.95 -4.68
CA TYR A 48 -12.37 -2.11 -3.37
C TYR A 48 -11.92 -3.55 -3.12
N TYR A 49 -12.77 -4.56 -3.38
CA TYR A 49 -12.38 -5.96 -3.16
C TYR A 49 -11.22 -6.39 -4.05
N ARG A 50 -11.20 -5.92 -5.30
CA ARG A 50 -10.09 -6.18 -6.21
C ARG A 50 -8.78 -5.56 -5.69
N LEU A 51 -8.80 -4.29 -5.30
CA LEU A 51 -7.63 -3.59 -4.76
C LEU A 51 -7.17 -4.14 -3.40
N LYS A 52 -8.11 -4.57 -2.54
CA LYS A 52 -7.83 -5.20 -1.25
C LYS A 52 -6.98 -6.45 -1.41
N LYS A 53 -7.19 -7.25 -2.46
CA LYS A 53 -6.38 -8.47 -2.74
C LYS A 53 -4.91 -8.14 -3.01
N PHE A 54 -4.61 -7.03 -3.70
CA PHE A 54 -3.23 -6.62 -3.97
C PHE A 54 -2.44 -6.17 -2.73
N ARG A 55 -3.14 -5.87 -1.63
CA ARG A 55 -2.52 -5.38 -0.41
C ARG A 55 -1.53 -6.37 0.20
N SER A 56 -1.86 -7.67 0.22
CA SER A 56 -0.98 -8.69 0.79
C SER A 56 0.36 -8.76 0.05
N PHE A 57 0.32 -8.64 -1.28
CA PHE A 57 1.51 -8.57 -2.12
C PHE A 57 2.38 -7.35 -1.79
N ILE A 58 1.76 -6.17 -1.66
CA ILE A 58 2.44 -4.93 -1.29
C ILE A 58 3.06 -5.05 0.11
N GLU A 59 2.32 -5.57 1.09
CA GLU A 59 2.82 -5.76 2.46
C GLU A 59 4.00 -6.73 2.51
N LYS A 60 4.00 -7.78 1.68
CA LYS A 60 5.15 -8.69 1.53
C LYS A 60 6.39 -7.96 1.02
N ILE A 61 6.26 -7.09 0.02
CA ILE A 61 7.38 -6.29 -0.50
C ILE A 61 7.96 -5.39 0.61
N PHE A 62 7.11 -4.71 1.37
CA PHE A 62 7.56 -3.87 2.49
C PHE A 62 8.20 -4.70 3.61
N ALA A 63 7.69 -5.90 3.90
CA ALA A 63 8.30 -6.81 4.86
C ALA A 63 9.71 -7.21 4.40
N THR A 64 9.87 -7.61 3.13
CA THR A 64 11.18 -7.91 2.53
C THR A 64 12.12 -6.71 2.62
N ALA A 65 11.66 -5.50 2.30
CA ALA A 65 12.46 -4.29 2.37
C ALA A 65 12.96 -3.99 3.79
N LYS A 66 12.12 -4.22 4.80
CA LYS A 66 12.48 -4.05 6.22
C LYS A 66 13.47 -5.10 6.70
N GLN A 67 13.22 -6.37 6.38
CA GLN A 67 14.02 -7.50 6.84
C GLN A 67 15.41 -7.53 6.21
N TRP A 68 15.50 -7.26 4.89
CA TRP A 68 16.73 -7.51 4.12
C TRP A 68 17.40 -6.26 3.55
N TYR A 69 16.68 -5.14 3.39
CA TYR A 69 17.19 -3.94 2.70
C TYR A 69 17.29 -2.72 3.63
N GLY A 70 17.30 -2.94 4.95
CA GLY A 70 17.59 -1.90 5.94
C GLY A 70 16.49 -0.86 6.14
N LEU A 71 15.27 -1.08 5.61
CA LEU A 71 14.15 -0.14 5.78
C LEU A 71 13.57 -0.14 7.22
N THR A 72 14.07 -1.01 8.10
CA THR A 72 13.73 -1.01 9.53
C THR A 72 14.35 0.18 10.27
N ARG A 73 15.48 0.73 9.78
CA ARG A 73 16.16 1.88 10.37
C ARG A 73 15.98 3.11 9.48
N ALA A 74 15.57 4.22 10.10
CA ALA A 74 15.60 5.53 9.45
C ALA A 74 17.06 6.01 9.44
N ARG A 75 17.72 5.97 8.28
CA ARG A 75 19.12 6.45 8.15
C ARG A 75 19.21 7.97 8.09
N TYR A 76 18.16 8.61 7.58
CA TYR A 76 18.06 10.05 7.47
C TYR A 76 16.87 10.58 8.28
N TRP A 77 16.97 11.85 8.66
CA TRP A 77 15.94 12.55 9.42
C TRP A 77 15.07 13.40 8.49
N GLY A 78 13.76 13.43 8.77
CA GLY A 78 12.78 14.18 8.00
C GLY A 78 12.11 13.40 6.88
N LEU A 79 10.89 13.81 6.53
CA LEU A 79 10.01 13.08 5.61
C LEU A 79 10.62 12.99 4.19
N GLU A 80 11.19 14.06 3.67
CA GLU A 80 11.77 14.08 2.32
C GLU A 80 12.96 13.13 2.18
N LYS A 81 13.88 13.13 3.14
CA LYS A 81 15.03 12.21 3.10
C LYS A 81 14.61 10.75 3.29
N MET A 82 13.55 10.51 4.08
CA MET A 82 12.94 9.19 4.21
C MET A 82 12.28 8.69 2.92
N LYS A 83 11.63 9.59 2.16
CA LYS A 83 11.11 9.25 0.83
C LYS A 83 12.26 8.81 -0.09
N ILE A 84 13.37 9.54 -0.10
CA ILE A 84 14.55 9.18 -0.91
C ILE A 84 15.06 7.78 -0.52
N GLN A 85 15.27 7.52 0.78
CA GLN A 85 15.69 6.19 1.25
C GLN A 85 14.74 5.09 0.79
N ALA A 86 13.43 5.27 0.96
CA ALA A 86 12.43 4.27 0.58
C ALA A 86 12.44 4.01 -0.94
N THR A 87 12.55 5.08 -1.75
CA THR A 87 12.61 4.99 -3.21
C THR A 87 13.84 4.21 -3.67
N MET A 88 15.04 4.54 -3.15
CA MET A 88 16.27 3.83 -3.49
C MET A 88 16.21 2.36 -3.08
N THR A 89 15.66 2.04 -1.91
CA THR A 89 15.48 0.65 -1.47
C THR A 89 14.57 -0.14 -2.43
N MET A 90 13.46 0.44 -2.89
CA MET A 90 12.57 -0.23 -3.82
C MET A 90 13.19 -0.40 -5.21
N MET A 91 13.97 0.58 -5.67
CA MET A 91 14.75 0.46 -6.90
C MET A 91 15.72 -0.72 -6.82
N ALA A 92 16.48 -0.85 -5.72
CA ALA A 92 17.40 -1.98 -5.52
C ALA A 92 16.69 -3.34 -5.53
N ILE A 93 15.51 -3.45 -4.89
CA ILE A 93 14.68 -4.67 -4.92
C ILE A 93 14.26 -5.01 -6.35
N ASN A 94 13.81 -4.02 -7.12
CA ASN A 94 13.39 -4.22 -8.51
C ASN A 94 14.56 -4.64 -9.40
N LEU A 95 15.74 -4.01 -9.25
CA LEU A 95 16.95 -4.40 -9.97
C LEU A 95 17.33 -5.85 -9.70
N LYS A 96 17.33 -6.27 -8.42
CA LYS A 96 17.61 -7.67 -8.06
C LYS A 96 16.62 -8.63 -8.72
N ARG A 97 15.33 -8.27 -8.75
CA ARG A 97 14.27 -9.09 -9.39
C ARG A 97 14.51 -9.24 -10.89
N ILE A 98 14.84 -8.15 -11.58
CA ILE A 98 15.12 -8.17 -13.02
C ILE A 98 16.28 -9.13 -13.32
N VAL A 99 17.41 -8.99 -12.61
CA VAL A 99 18.58 -9.86 -12.80
C VAL A 99 18.24 -11.33 -12.49
N THR A 100 17.45 -11.59 -11.44
CA THR A 100 17.04 -12.96 -11.09
C THR A 100 16.15 -13.58 -12.18
N LEU A 101 15.27 -12.79 -12.79
CA LEU A 101 14.40 -13.26 -13.88
C LEU A 101 15.20 -13.50 -15.15
N ASP A 102 16.12 -12.60 -15.51
CA ASP A 102 17.00 -12.75 -16.68
C ASP A 102 17.85 -14.02 -16.57
N ASN A 103 18.49 -14.24 -15.42
CA ASN A 103 19.27 -15.45 -15.17
C ASN A 103 18.44 -16.73 -15.22
N CYS A 104 17.14 -16.67 -14.89
CA CYS A 104 16.22 -17.81 -14.95
C CYS A 104 15.71 -18.08 -16.37
N LEU A 105 15.79 -17.11 -17.29
CA LEU A 105 15.42 -17.26 -18.70
C LEU A 105 16.59 -17.79 -19.55
N GLN A 106 17.82 -17.66 -19.07
CA GLN A 106 19.04 -18.10 -19.76
C GLN A 106 19.44 -19.56 -19.44
N THR A 107 18.82 -20.18 -18.42
CA THR A 107 18.98 -21.59 -18.04
C THR A 107 17.79 -22.42 -18.51
#